data_AF-A0AAX1UKR3-F1
#
_entry.id   AF-A0AAX1UKR3-F1
#
_cell.length_a   1.000
_cell.length_b   1.000
_cell.length_c   1.000
_cell.angle_alpha   90.00
_cell.angle_beta   90.00
_cell.angle_gamma   90.00
#
_symmetry.space_group_name_H-M   'P 1'
#
loop_
_entity.id
_entity.type
_entity.pdbx_description
1 polymer ?
#
loop_
_entity_poly.entity_id
_entity_poly.type
_entity_poly.pdbx_seq_one_letter_code
_entity_poly.pdbx_strand_id
1 'polypeptide(L)'
;VEAAGAETLRRARDLALAIVGRALAAQPVPPDAAGYARRLAEALAHLPPDRRAALASGAGLRLAAPAPLAQVPEVAGLPPLPVETDPALIAGLELRSANGVLHNSLAHDIDRIAEALTHER
;
A
#
# COMPACT_ATOMS: atom_id res chain seq x y z
N VAL A 1 3.13 -36.91 15.92
CA VAL A 1 3.76 -35.57 15.95
C VAL A 1 4.09 -35.08 14.54
N GLU A 2 4.71 -35.89 13.67
CA GLU A 2 4.96 -35.56 12.25
C GLU A 2 3.71 -35.17 11.44
N ALA A 3 2.62 -35.93 11.56
CA ALA A 3 1.39 -35.66 10.80
C ALA A 3 0.75 -34.30 11.16
N ALA A 4 0.83 -33.89 12.44
CA ALA A 4 0.34 -32.59 12.90
C ALA A 4 1.22 -31.42 12.42
N GLY A 5 2.54 -31.62 12.40
CA GLY A 5 3.48 -30.64 11.83
C GLY A 5 3.27 -30.44 10.32
N ALA A 6 3.08 -31.54 9.58
CA ALA A 6 2.81 -31.50 8.14
C ALA A 6 1.48 -30.80 7.81
N GLU A 7 0.44 -30.99 8.62
CA GLU A 7 -0.85 -30.32 8.45
C GLU A 7 -0.76 -28.81 8.74
N THR A 8 -0.08 -28.42 9.82
CA THR A 8 0.16 -26.99 10.13
C THR A 8 0.93 -26.31 9.01
N LEU A 9 1.95 -26.97 8.45
CA LEU A 9 2.73 -26.43 7.34
C LEU A 9 1.88 -26.24 6.07
N ARG A 10 1.00 -27.20 5.74
CA ARG A 10 0.07 -27.06 4.61
C ARG A 10 -0.85 -25.86 4.78
N ARG A 11 -1.50 -25.73 5.95
CA ARG A 11 -2.39 -24.60 6.24
C ARG A 11 -1.68 -23.26 6.18
N ALA A 12 -0.46 -23.18 6.72
CA ALA A 12 0.34 -21.97 6.66
C ALA A 12 0.69 -21.59 5.21
N ARG A 13 1.06 -22.57 4.38
CA ARG A 13 1.31 -22.36 2.96
C ARG A 13 0.06 -21.89 2.22
N ASP A 14 -1.08 -22.53 2.43
CA ASP A 14 -2.33 -22.19 1.76
C ASP A 14 -2.79 -20.76 2.13
N LEU A 15 -2.65 -20.39 3.41
CA LEU A 15 -2.93 -19.04 3.88
C LEU A 15 -2.00 -18.02 3.23
N ALA A 16 -0.68 -18.28 3.21
CA ALA A 16 0.29 -17.39 2.57
C ALA A 16 0.00 -17.18 1.08
N LEU A 17 -0.35 -18.26 0.35
CA LEU A 17 -0.74 -18.19 -1.06
C LEU A 17 -2.03 -17.38 -1.26
N ALA A 18 -3.02 -17.54 -0.38
CA ALA A 18 -4.25 -16.77 -0.43
C ALA A 18 -4.01 -15.27 -0.21
N ILE A 19 -3.17 -14.90 0.76
CA ILE A 19 -2.82 -13.51 1.05
C ILE A 19 -2.11 -12.88 -0.15
N VAL A 20 -1.04 -13.51 -0.63
CA VAL A 20 -0.24 -12.98 -1.74
C VAL A 20 -1.06 -12.92 -3.04
N GLY A 21 -1.86 -13.96 -3.32
CA GLY A 21 -2.71 -13.99 -4.50
C GLY A 21 -3.73 -12.84 -4.52
N ARG A 22 -4.38 -12.55 -3.39
CA ARG A 22 -5.30 -11.41 -3.26
C ARG A 22 -4.57 -10.07 -3.35
N ALA A 23 -3.39 -9.94 -2.75
CA ALA A 23 -2.61 -8.71 -2.79
C ALA A 23 -2.13 -8.38 -4.21
N LEU A 24 -1.66 -9.38 -4.96
CA LEU A 24 -1.27 -9.22 -6.36
C LEU A 24 -2.47 -8.89 -7.26
N ALA A 25 -3.63 -9.50 -7.01
CA ALA A 25 -4.86 -9.18 -7.75
C ALA A 25 -5.38 -7.76 -7.47
N ALA A 26 -5.05 -7.17 -6.33
CA ALA A 26 -5.43 -5.81 -5.94
C ALA A 26 -4.46 -4.74 -6.46
N GLN A 27 -3.39 -5.12 -7.15
CA GLN A 27 -2.43 -4.18 -7.73
C GLN A 27 -3.09 -3.29 -8.79
N PRO A 28 -2.64 -2.02 -8.93
CA PRO A 28 -3.07 -1.21 -10.07
C PRO A 28 -2.62 -1.86 -11.39
N VAL A 29 -3.38 -1.60 -12.46
CA VAL A 29 -3.06 -2.07 -13.81
C VAL A 29 -2.82 -0.85 -14.73
N PRO A 30 -1.61 -0.68 -15.31
CA PRO A 30 -0.38 -1.41 -14.99
C PRO A 30 0.14 -1.14 -13.55
N PRO A 31 0.93 -2.05 -12.96
CA PRO A 31 1.49 -1.90 -11.61
C PRO A 31 2.75 -1.03 -11.60
N ASP A 32 2.64 0.18 -12.16
CA ASP A 32 3.72 1.15 -12.26
C ASP A 32 3.43 2.43 -11.44
N ALA A 33 4.38 3.37 -11.44
CA ALA A 33 4.25 4.61 -10.68
C ALA A 33 2.99 5.42 -11.05
N ALA A 34 2.57 5.40 -12.33
CA ALA A 34 1.38 6.11 -12.80
C ALA A 34 0.08 5.40 -12.36
N GLY A 35 0.06 4.06 -12.40
CA GLY A 35 -1.03 3.24 -11.87
C GLY A 35 -1.24 3.47 -10.38
N TYR A 36 -0.15 3.50 -9.62
CA TYR A 36 -0.19 3.81 -8.20
C TYR A 36 -0.60 5.26 -7.92
N ALA A 37 -0.16 6.24 -8.72
CA ALA A 37 -0.60 7.63 -8.58
C ALA A 37 -2.10 7.80 -8.81
N ARG A 38 -2.68 7.07 -9.78
CA ARG A 38 -4.13 7.05 -10.02
C ARG A 38 -4.89 6.46 -8.84
N ARG A 39 -4.46 5.29 -8.35
CA ARG A 39 -5.04 4.64 -7.16
C ARG A 39 -4.96 5.54 -5.92
N LEU A 40 -3.86 6.28 -5.76
CA LEU A 40 -3.68 7.26 -4.68
C LEU A 40 -4.66 8.42 -4.81
N ALA A 41 -4.84 8.98 -6.01
CA ALA A 41 -5.79 10.05 -6.27
C ALA A 41 -7.24 9.61 -5.97
N GLU A 42 -7.60 8.38 -6.36
CA GLU A 42 -8.89 7.78 -6.02
C GLU A 42 -9.06 7.64 -4.49
N ALA A 43 -8.04 7.12 -3.78
CA ALA A 43 -8.08 7.01 -2.32
C ALA A 43 -8.21 8.38 -1.64
N LEU A 44 -7.53 9.41 -2.16
CA LEU A 44 -7.66 10.79 -1.70
C LEU A 44 -9.07 11.33 -1.91
N ALA A 45 -9.71 11.04 -3.03
CA ALA A 45 -11.08 11.47 -3.31
C ALA A 45 -12.11 10.85 -2.34
N HIS A 46 -11.85 9.62 -1.87
CA HIS A 46 -12.74 8.91 -0.93
C HIS A 46 -12.47 9.22 0.55
N LEU A 47 -11.36 9.89 0.87
CA LEU A 47 -11.07 10.32 2.24
C LEU A 47 -12.08 11.36 2.74
N PRO A 48 -12.54 11.28 4.01
CA PRO A 48 -13.31 12.33 4.63
C PRO A 48 -12.59 13.69 4.57
N PRO A 49 -13.30 14.82 4.36
CA PRO A 49 -12.67 16.13 4.21
C PRO A 49 -11.69 16.49 5.34
N ASP A 50 -12.07 16.22 6.59
CA ASP A 50 -11.25 16.52 7.76
C ASP A 50 -9.93 15.73 7.74
N ARG A 51 -9.98 14.46 7.35
CA ARG A 51 -8.80 13.60 7.28
C ARG A 51 -7.89 14.00 6.12
N ARG A 52 -8.47 14.40 4.98
CA ARG A 52 -7.74 14.95 3.84
C ARG A 52 -7.02 16.26 4.22
N ALA A 53 -7.72 17.16 4.92
CA ALA A 53 -7.17 18.42 5.39
C ALA A 53 -6.06 18.21 6.43
N ALA A 54 -6.23 17.26 7.36
CA ALA A 54 -5.20 16.90 8.33
C ALA A 54 -3.94 16.37 7.65
N LEU A 55 -4.08 15.52 6.63
CA LEU A 55 -2.94 15.00 5.87
C LEU A 55 -2.23 16.13 5.10
N ALA A 56 -2.98 16.99 4.41
CA ALA A 56 -2.43 18.08 3.61
C ALA A 56 -1.76 19.19 4.43
N SER A 57 -2.22 19.42 5.66
CA SER A 57 -1.63 20.39 6.60
C SER A 57 -0.46 19.83 7.42
N GLY A 58 -0.19 18.53 7.33
CA GLY A 58 0.92 17.90 8.01
C GLY A 58 2.26 18.35 7.43
N ALA A 59 3.20 18.69 8.32
CA ALA A 59 4.56 19.03 7.91
C ALA A 59 5.21 17.86 7.14
N GLY A 60 6.02 18.19 6.13
CA GLY A 60 6.79 17.20 5.38
C GLY A 60 5.94 16.28 4.49
N LEU A 61 4.85 16.81 3.92
CA LEU A 61 4.04 16.11 2.93
C LEU A 61 4.91 15.68 1.74
N ARG A 62 4.97 14.38 1.49
CA ARG A 62 5.85 13.76 0.49
C ARG A 62 5.34 12.43 0.01
N LEU A 63 5.84 11.99 -1.14
CA LEU A 63 5.58 10.66 -1.68
C LEU A 63 6.71 9.71 -1.27
N ALA A 64 6.38 8.46 -0.98
CA ALA A 64 7.36 7.40 -0.78
C ALA A 64 7.20 6.32 -1.85
N ALA A 65 8.29 5.95 -2.50
CA ALA A 65 8.35 4.97 -3.57
C ALA A 65 9.42 3.90 -3.29
N PRO A 66 9.27 2.65 -3.77
CA PRO A 66 10.21 1.55 -3.50
C PRO A 66 11.61 1.75 -4.09
N ALA A 67 11.71 2.57 -5.13
CA ALA A 67 12.95 2.87 -5.83
C ALA A 67 12.94 4.33 -6.32
N PRO A 68 14.10 4.90 -6.67
CA PRO A 68 14.16 6.21 -7.31
C PRO A 68 13.31 6.24 -8.59
N LEU A 69 12.50 7.27 -8.72
CA LEU A 69 11.64 7.46 -9.89
C LEU A 69 12.37 8.30 -10.93
N ALA A 70 12.40 7.83 -12.19
CA ALA A 70 12.92 8.62 -13.30
C ALA A 70 12.09 9.90 -13.52
N GLN A 71 10.77 9.80 -13.29
CA GLN A 71 9.84 10.90 -13.30
C GLN A 71 8.85 10.74 -12.15
N VAL A 72 8.66 11.79 -11.37
CA VAL A 72 7.64 11.81 -10.31
C VAL A 72 6.26 11.88 -10.97
N PRO A 73 5.37 10.91 -10.74
CA PRO A 73 4.05 10.91 -11.34
C PRO A 73 3.19 12.02 -10.72
N GLU A 74 2.33 12.63 -11.53
CA GLU A 74 1.33 13.55 -11.05
C GLU A 74 0.23 12.79 -10.31
N VAL A 75 -0.12 13.25 -9.11
CA VAL A 75 -1.24 12.73 -8.33
C VAL A 75 -2.34 13.78 -8.35
N ALA A 76 -3.46 13.48 -9.01
CA ALA A 76 -4.56 14.42 -9.13
C ALA A 76 -5.04 14.89 -7.75
N GLY A 77 -5.20 16.21 -7.59
CA GLY A 77 -5.59 16.83 -6.33
C GLY A 77 -4.44 17.15 -5.37
N LEU A 78 -3.19 16.90 -5.75
CA LEU A 78 -2.00 17.30 -5.00
C LEU A 78 -1.09 18.21 -5.83
N PRO A 79 -0.35 19.13 -5.19
CA PRO A 79 0.75 19.82 -5.85
C PRO A 79 1.92 18.83 -6.11
N PRO A 80 2.92 19.20 -6.92
CA PRO A 80 4.17 18.45 -6.99
C PRO A 80 4.80 18.28 -5.60
N LEU A 81 5.16 17.05 -5.25
CA LEU A 81 5.69 16.70 -3.94
C LEU A 81 7.12 16.14 -4.06
N PRO A 82 7.96 16.35 -3.03
CA PRO A 82 9.22 15.62 -2.93
C PRO A 82 8.96 14.12 -2.80
N VAL A 83 9.89 13.31 -3.32
CA VAL A 83 9.84 11.85 -3.26
C VAL A 83 10.98 11.33 -2.39
N GLU A 84 10.66 10.44 -1.46
CA GLU A 84 11.63 9.63 -0.73
C GLU A 84 11.62 8.18 -1.26
N THR A 85 12.75 7.50 -1.13
CA THR A 85 12.87 6.07 -1.46
C THR A 85 12.73 5.23 -0.21
N ASP A 86 11.82 4.26 -0.24
CA ASP A 86 11.57 3.30 0.82
C ASP A 86 11.41 1.87 0.25
N PRO A 87 12.49 1.07 0.23
CA PRO A 87 12.46 -0.28 -0.31
C PRO A 87 11.49 -1.24 0.40
N ALA A 88 11.05 -0.92 1.63
CA ALA A 88 10.11 -1.76 2.38
C ALA A 88 8.71 -1.80 1.76
N LEU A 89 8.39 -0.88 0.84
CA LEU A 89 7.08 -0.83 0.17
C LEU A 89 6.84 -1.98 -0.82
N ILE A 90 7.90 -2.65 -1.28
CA ILE A 90 7.91 -3.67 -2.34
C ILE A 90 7.49 -3.11 -3.71
N ALA A 91 6.27 -2.60 -3.81
CA ALA A 91 5.71 -1.84 -4.92
C ALA A 91 4.75 -0.82 -4.33
N GLY A 92 4.70 0.41 -4.85
CA GLY A 92 3.79 1.40 -4.27
C GLY A 92 4.15 2.85 -4.52
N LEU A 93 3.19 3.70 -4.13
CA LEU A 93 3.39 5.13 -3.99
C LEU A 93 2.56 5.62 -2.79
N GLU A 94 3.18 5.72 -1.62
CA GLU A 94 2.50 6.19 -0.41
C GLU A 94 2.57 7.71 -0.29
N LEU A 95 1.57 8.31 0.37
CA LEU A 95 1.60 9.71 0.75
C LEU A 95 1.82 9.83 2.25
N ARG A 96 2.89 10.52 2.66
CA ARG A 96 3.32 10.62 4.06
C ARG A 96 3.37 12.07 4.50
N SER A 97 2.97 12.32 5.73
CA SER A 97 3.10 13.60 6.42
C SER A 97 3.32 13.36 7.91
N ALA A 98 3.66 14.39 8.67
CA ALA A 98 3.70 14.31 10.14
C ALA A 98 2.36 13.89 10.77
N ASN A 99 1.24 14.12 10.09
CA ASN A 99 -0.10 13.84 10.60
C ASN A 99 -0.63 12.46 10.17
N GLY A 100 0.14 11.68 9.40
CA GLY A 100 -0.21 10.33 9.04
C GLY A 100 0.25 9.91 7.64
N VAL A 101 -0.13 8.69 7.30
CA VAL A 101 0.20 8.03 6.03
C VAL A 101 -1.09 7.58 5.35
N LEU A 102 -1.16 7.81 4.04
CA LEU A 102 -2.13 7.16 3.17
C LEU A 102 -1.41 6.05 2.42
N HIS A 103 -1.66 4.82 2.86
CA HIS A 103 -1.03 3.63 2.32
C HIS A 103 -1.58 3.30 0.94
N ASN A 104 -0.65 2.99 0.04
CA ASN A 104 -0.91 2.64 -1.34
C ASN A 104 0.30 1.84 -1.87
N SER A 105 0.57 0.73 -1.17
CA SER A 105 1.71 -0.14 -1.38
C SER A 105 1.30 -1.60 -1.30
N LEU A 106 2.03 -2.47 -2.01
CA LEU A 106 1.84 -3.91 -1.98
C LEU A 106 2.11 -4.46 -0.57
N ALA A 107 3.13 -3.95 0.13
CA ALA A 107 3.40 -4.33 1.52
C ALA A 107 2.16 -4.10 2.41
N HIS A 108 1.55 -2.92 2.34
CA HIS A 108 0.34 -2.65 3.12
C HIS A 108 -0.87 -3.49 2.69
N ASP A 109 -1.02 -3.77 1.40
CA ASP A 109 -2.08 -4.66 0.91
C ASP A 109 -1.93 -6.08 1.50
N ILE A 110 -0.70 -6.60 1.57
CA ILE A 110 -0.41 -7.89 2.21
C ILE A 110 -0.80 -7.87 3.68
N ASP A 111 -0.36 -6.85 4.44
CA ASP A 111 -0.66 -6.73 5.87
C ASP A 111 -2.17 -6.67 6.13
N ARG A 112 -2.89 -5.81 5.40
CA ARG A 112 -4.34 -5.67 5.52
C ARG A 112 -5.09 -6.96 5.20
N ILE A 113 -4.66 -7.69 4.18
CA ILE A 113 -5.31 -8.96 3.79
C ILE A 113 -5.00 -10.05 4.83
N ALA A 114 -3.77 -10.09 5.36
CA ALA A 114 -3.39 -11.00 6.42
C ALA A 114 -4.20 -10.75 7.71
N GLU A 115 -4.39 -9.49 8.08
CA GLU A 115 -5.24 -9.09 9.21
C GLU A 115 -6.69 -9.54 8.99
N ALA A 116 -7.28 -9.24 7.84
CA ALA A 116 -8.66 -9.62 7.54
C ALA A 116 -8.89 -11.14 7.64
N LEU A 117 -8.00 -11.94 7.04
CA LEU A 117 -8.09 -13.41 7.06
C LEU A 117 -7.85 -14.02 8.44
N THR A 118 -7.17 -13.30 9.34
CA THR A 118 -6.98 -13.75 10.72
C THR A 118 -8.25 -13.55 11.56
N HIS A 119 -9.04 -12.52 11.25
CA HIS A 119 -10.27 -12.18 11.97
C HIS A 119 -11.54 -12.88 11.42
N GLU A 120 -11.48 -13.52 10.26
CA GLU A 120 -12.57 -14.33 9.67
C GLU A 120 -12.72 -15.73 10.32
N ARG A 121 -12.08 -15.98 11.47
CA ARG A 121 -12.02 -17.30 12.14
C ARG A 121 -12.98 -17.46 13.31
#